data_AF-A0A945PE28-F1
#
_entry.id   AF-A0A945PE28-F1
#
_cell.length_a   1.000
_cell.length_b   1.000
_cell.length_c   1.000
_cell.angle_alpha   90.00
_cell.angle_beta   90.00
_cell.angle_gamma   90.00
#
_symmetry.space_group_name_H-M   'P 1'
#
loop_
_entity.id
_entity.type
_entity.pdbx_description
1 polymer ?
#
loop_
_entity_poly.entity_id
_entity_poly.type
_entity_poly.pdbx_seq_one_letter_code
_entity_poly.pdbx_strand_id
1 'polypeptide(L)'
;MTSLSVAPAGTQVKGLDTSTCRLLNFRGIEDAGVGTFDYELPGHLEAGEPPEARGLRRDQVKLMVSHYAETTEIEHTRFEQIGAFLQAGDVLVINVSGTLNAAVEGEIAGEAVHLHLSTKLAADRWVVEVRQPTPEGTVPRSAAAGQLIRFTAGGEAKLLRPYRPNSGEAQHPGSDDDQVRLWVADITGTGPLEKYLEVHGFPIRYGYVQQSWPSHFYQTVYATEPGSAEMPSAGRAFSAELITHLVARGVHIAPLVLHTGVASLEDHEPPYAEWYRVPATTAQLVRQAQRDGHRVVAVGTTAVRALETVTDAAGIVQAGEGWTDLINRIGWDEAGDVLSSLVGHLCRSQRAEETNAWRSPVDLKELLLPHLNQLGQLMAESEATTWQKPEGFIDTLLGEDPAAIVESLDVAVSSGATPLQLAGEVAYAAALRVARFHVQNEFIDWIGVLHTFSYANALQQLLKRHESAELLRGVYHGALRIYLDRFLNVPPARLPSKNDSAAIGDEGSQGAGEAALSQYLDLLNRQQQVDEAGRLVYDYVAAGHDTTALFGALAESLVREDAEFHSYQMLEAAIRQHAERSDAEEQRHVLVAAARYLAAHAPTQRSMLQTLRIALRLHRGDPVFEEE
;
A
#
# COMPACT_ATOMS: atom_id res chain seq x y z
N MET A 1 26.51 -40.62 -36.66
CA MET A 1 26.39 -41.97 -36.05
C MET A 1 27.22 -41.88 -34.78
N THR A 2 26.65 -41.77 -33.59
CA THR A 2 25.65 -42.65 -32.96
C THR A 2 24.86 -41.86 -31.91
N SER A 3 23.59 -42.21 -31.80
CA SER A 3 22.58 -41.76 -30.85
C SER A 3 22.96 -41.98 -29.38
N LEU A 4 22.58 -41.03 -28.51
CA LEU A 4 22.26 -41.30 -27.11
C LEU A 4 20.80 -40.92 -26.90
N SER A 5 19.95 -41.95 -26.87
CA SER A 5 18.57 -41.86 -26.42
C SER A 5 18.54 -41.81 -24.89
N VAL A 6 17.91 -40.81 -24.32
CA VAL A 6 17.43 -40.86 -22.94
C VAL A 6 15.93 -41.12 -23.01
N ALA A 7 15.49 -42.23 -22.43
CA ALA A 7 14.09 -42.65 -22.39
C ALA A 7 13.26 -41.68 -21.53
N PRO A 8 11.96 -41.46 -21.84
CA PRO A 8 11.09 -40.70 -20.97
C PRO A 8 10.75 -41.56 -19.75
N ALA A 9 11.31 -41.23 -18.59
CA ALA A 9 10.82 -41.73 -17.32
C ALA A 9 9.48 -41.06 -17.03
N GLY A 10 8.40 -41.74 -17.40
CA GLY A 10 7.04 -41.34 -17.05
C GLY A 10 6.88 -41.36 -15.54
N THR A 11 6.92 -40.17 -14.93
CA THR A 11 6.39 -39.94 -13.59
C THR A 11 5.20 -39.01 -13.75
N GLN A 12 3.99 -39.58 -13.78
CA GLN A 12 2.79 -38.78 -13.57
C GLN A 12 2.83 -38.25 -12.13
N VAL A 13 3.13 -36.96 -11.98
CA VAL A 13 2.84 -36.23 -10.75
C VAL A 13 1.32 -36.11 -10.68
N LYS A 14 0.68 -37.07 -10.00
CA LYS A 14 -0.71 -36.95 -9.57
C LYS A 14 -0.77 -36.02 -8.37
N GLY A 15 -1.46 -34.90 -8.53
CA GLY A 15 -2.08 -34.21 -7.39
C GLY A 15 -1.37 -32.98 -6.85
N LEU A 16 -0.79 -32.13 -7.71
CA LEU A 16 -0.50 -30.74 -7.37
C LEU A 16 -1.31 -29.85 -8.30
N ASP A 17 -2.30 -29.18 -7.74
CA ASP A 17 -3.03 -28.10 -8.39
C ASP A 17 -2.13 -26.86 -8.38
N THR A 18 -1.51 -26.56 -9.52
CA THR A 18 -0.67 -25.36 -9.72
C THR A 18 -1.49 -24.06 -9.71
N SER A 19 -2.81 -24.11 -9.45
CA SER A 19 -3.66 -22.94 -9.33
C SER A 19 -3.46 -22.12 -8.05
N THR A 20 -2.56 -22.47 -7.15
CA THR A 20 -2.29 -21.74 -5.89
C THR A 20 -1.16 -20.73 -5.98
N CYS A 21 -0.36 -20.71 -7.05
CA CYS A 21 0.56 -19.61 -7.35
C CYS A 21 -0.10 -18.64 -8.34
N ARG A 22 -0.84 -17.66 -7.81
CA ARG A 22 -1.94 -16.98 -8.52
C ARG A 22 -1.59 -15.67 -9.24
N LEU A 23 -0.31 -15.37 -9.46
CA LEU A 23 0.12 -14.19 -10.23
C LEU A 23 0.86 -14.53 -11.55
N LEU A 24 0.94 -15.81 -11.91
CA LEU A 24 1.75 -16.25 -13.04
C LEU A 24 0.86 -16.74 -14.18
N ASN A 25 0.44 -15.82 -15.06
CA ASN A 25 -0.07 -16.18 -16.38
C ASN A 25 1.13 -16.28 -17.34
N PHE A 26 1.93 -17.35 -17.20
CA PHE A 26 3.02 -17.63 -18.13
C PHE A 26 2.46 -18.10 -19.47
N ARG A 27 2.61 -17.27 -20.51
CA ARG A 27 2.81 -17.78 -21.87
C ARG A 27 4.27 -17.55 -22.22
N GLY A 28 5.08 -18.63 -22.24
CA GLY A 28 6.37 -18.59 -22.94
C GLY A 28 7.59 -19.26 -22.30
N ILE A 29 7.47 -20.06 -21.23
CA ILE A 29 8.59 -20.91 -20.79
C ILE A 29 8.11 -22.35 -20.80
N GLU A 30 8.19 -22.99 -21.97
CA GLU A 30 8.18 -24.44 -22.07
C GLU A 30 9.62 -24.93 -21.93
N ASP A 31 9.86 -25.85 -20.98
CA ASP A 31 11.06 -26.70 -20.86
C ASP A 31 12.43 -26.01 -20.75
N ALA A 32 12.69 -25.32 -19.63
CA ALA A 32 14.06 -25.17 -19.13
C ALA A 32 14.11 -25.65 -17.67
N GLY A 33 14.64 -26.87 -17.47
CA GLY A 33 14.82 -27.42 -16.12
C GLY A 33 15.65 -26.47 -15.26
N VAL A 34 15.18 -26.23 -14.03
CA VAL A 34 15.87 -25.43 -13.01
C VAL A 34 17.18 -26.14 -12.65
N GLY A 35 18.26 -25.70 -13.28
CA GLY A 35 19.63 -26.06 -12.89
C GLY A 35 20.18 -25.00 -11.96
N THR A 36 20.85 -25.41 -10.88
CA THR A 36 21.69 -24.52 -10.07
C THR A 36 22.74 -23.87 -10.97
N PHE A 37 22.73 -22.55 -11.07
CA PHE A 37 23.75 -21.81 -11.79
C PHE A 37 25.05 -21.79 -10.97
N ASP A 38 26.01 -22.63 -11.35
CA ASP A 38 27.36 -22.59 -10.77
C ASP A 38 28.14 -21.38 -11.31
N TYR A 39 28.79 -20.65 -10.41
CA TYR A 39 29.75 -19.60 -10.73
C TYR A 39 30.96 -19.68 -9.80
N GLU A 40 32.13 -19.26 -10.30
CA GLU A 40 33.35 -19.21 -9.48
C GLU A 40 33.40 -17.90 -8.69
N LEU A 41 33.40 -17.97 -7.35
CA LEU A 41 33.65 -16.84 -6.46
C LEU A 41 35.06 -16.94 -5.86
N PRO A 42 36.04 -16.19 -6.40
CA PRO A 42 37.36 -16.10 -5.77
C PRO A 42 37.27 -15.57 -4.34
N GLY A 43 37.82 -16.29 -3.35
CA GLY A 43 37.70 -15.92 -1.93
C GLY A 43 38.23 -14.52 -1.58
N HIS A 44 39.15 -13.95 -2.38
CA HIS A 44 39.62 -12.56 -2.18
C HIS A 44 38.56 -11.49 -2.53
N LEU A 45 37.43 -11.87 -3.14
CA LEU A 45 36.30 -10.99 -3.41
C LEU A 45 35.26 -11.01 -2.26
N GLU A 46 35.39 -11.93 -1.29
CA GLU A 46 34.57 -11.92 -0.08
C GLU A 46 34.93 -10.73 0.81
N ALA A 47 33.91 -9.99 1.26
CA ALA A 47 34.12 -8.83 2.11
C ALA A 47 34.33 -9.26 3.58
N GLY A 48 35.59 -9.50 3.96
CA GLY A 48 35.96 -9.84 5.34
C GLY A 48 35.90 -8.69 6.36
N GLU A 49 35.75 -7.44 5.90
CA GLU A 49 35.70 -6.25 6.76
C GLU A 49 34.74 -5.16 6.24
N PRO A 50 34.09 -4.40 7.15
CA PRO A 50 33.19 -3.32 6.76
C PRO A 50 33.96 -2.19 6.05
N PRO A 51 33.30 -1.41 5.17
CA PRO A 51 33.95 -0.34 4.42
C PRO A 51 34.61 0.70 5.33
N GLU A 52 34.04 0.97 6.49
CA GLU A 52 34.57 1.93 7.46
C GLU A 52 35.94 1.52 8.03
N ALA A 53 36.21 0.22 8.18
CA ALA A 53 37.52 -0.28 8.60
C ALA A 53 38.61 -0.01 7.55
N ARG A 54 38.20 0.15 6.28
CA ARG A 54 39.07 0.48 5.14
C ARG A 54 39.15 1.98 4.87
N GLY A 55 38.58 2.82 5.73
CA GLY A 55 38.56 4.27 5.55
C GLY A 55 37.54 4.77 4.53
N LEU A 56 36.54 3.96 4.17
CA LEU A 56 35.43 4.34 3.29
C LEU A 56 34.16 4.58 4.09
N ARG A 57 33.30 5.49 3.64
CA ARG A 57 31.92 5.55 4.15
C ARG A 57 31.12 4.35 3.66
N ARG A 58 30.07 4.00 4.40
CA ARG A 58 29.17 2.88 4.04
C ARG A 58 28.49 3.02 2.68
N ASP A 59 28.24 4.24 2.24
CA ASP A 59 27.65 4.54 0.92
C ASP A 59 28.70 4.67 -0.20
N GLN A 60 29.99 4.56 0.09
CA GLN A 60 31.03 4.58 -0.94
C GLN A 60 31.31 3.19 -1.53
N VAL A 61 30.57 2.16 -1.12
CA VAL A 61 30.64 0.82 -1.69
C VAL A 61 30.20 0.82 -3.16
N LYS A 62 30.63 -0.20 -3.91
CA LYS A 62 30.23 -0.37 -5.31
C LYS A 62 28.74 -0.71 -5.40
N LEU A 63 28.08 -0.21 -6.44
CA LEU A 63 26.70 -0.55 -6.80
C LEU A 63 26.70 -1.03 -8.26
N MET A 64 26.11 -2.20 -8.50
CA MET A 64 25.83 -2.69 -9.85
C MET A 64 24.35 -2.45 -10.12
N VAL A 65 24.03 -1.78 -11.22
CA VAL A 65 22.66 -1.49 -11.66
C VAL A 65 22.38 -2.32 -12.90
N SER A 66 21.27 -3.05 -12.90
CA SER A 66 20.82 -3.86 -14.03
C SER A 66 19.48 -3.30 -14.51
N HIS A 67 19.39 -2.95 -15.80
CA HIS A 67 18.21 -2.36 -16.41
C HIS A 67 17.23 -3.44 -16.89
N TYR A 68 16.72 -4.24 -15.95
CA TYR A 68 15.82 -5.34 -16.24
C TYR A 68 14.46 -4.82 -16.75
N ALA A 69 14.05 -5.29 -17.94
CA ALA A 69 12.82 -4.98 -18.72
C ALA A 69 13.04 -4.11 -19.96
N GLU A 70 13.97 -3.16 -19.92
CA GLU A 70 14.21 -2.23 -21.03
C GLU A 70 15.38 -2.72 -21.90
N THR A 71 16.45 -3.21 -21.27
CA THR A 71 17.66 -3.73 -21.93
C THR A 71 18.27 -4.88 -21.12
N THR A 72 19.41 -5.40 -21.56
CA THR A 72 20.28 -6.29 -20.76
C THR A 72 21.53 -5.54 -20.30
N GLU A 73 21.44 -4.22 -20.15
CA GLU A 73 22.58 -3.37 -19.81
C GLU A 73 22.90 -3.43 -18.31
N ILE A 74 24.19 -3.46 -18.01
CA ILE A 74 24.74 -3.44 -16.66
C ILE A 74 25.59 -2.17 -16.52
N GLU A 75 25.24 -1.33 -15.55
CA GLU A 75 26.01 -0.16 -15.16
C GLU A 75 26.76 -0.42 -13.85
N HIS A 76 28.00 0.06 -13.75
CA HIS A 76 28.81 0.03 -12.53
C HIS A 76 28.98 1.44 -11.96
N THR A 77 28.53 1.64 -10.73
CA THR A 77 28.59 2.93 -10.03
C THR A 77 28.92 2.74 -8.54
N ARG A 78 28.71 3.76 -7.72
CA ARG A 78 28.83 3.71 -6.26
C ARG A 78 27.48 3.95 -5.60
N PHE A 79 27.30 3.40 -4.40
CA PHE A 79 26.00 3.45 -3.70
C PHE A 79 25.55 4.88 -3.36
N GLU A 80 26.48 5.80 -3.11
CA GLU A 80 26.19 7.23 -2.93
C GLU A 80 25.49 7.88 -4.13
N GLN A 81 25.58 7.26 -5.32
CA GLN A 81 24.91 7.70 -6.54
C GLN A 81 23.53 7.06 -6.75
N ILE A 82 23.02 6.25 -5.79
CA ILE A 82 21.70 5.57 -5.94
C ILE A 82 20.56 6.56 -6.22
N GLY A 83 20.66 7.80 -5.72
CA GLY A 83 19.69 8.85 -5.98
C GLY A 83 19.60 9.33 -7.44
N ALA A 84 20.55 8.96 -8.31
CA ALA A 84 20.46 9.19 -9.75
C ALA A 84 19.45 8.26 -10.43
N PHE A 85 19.16 7.12 -9.80
CA PHE A 85 18.22 6.11 -10.29
C PHE A 85 16.84 6.23 -9.64
N LEU A 86 16.64 7.25 -8.78
CA LEU A 86 15.40 7.52 -8.04
C LEU A 86 14.80 8.88 -8.47
N GLN A 87 13.48 8.98 -8.45
CA GLN A 87 12.70 10.15 -8.82
C GLN A 87 11.87 10.63 -7.63
N ALA A 88 11.46 11.90 -7.66
CA ALA A 88 10.52 12.44 -6.68
C ALA A 88 9.21 11.64 -6.72
N GLY A 89 8.68 11.30 -5.55
CA GLY A 89 7.50 10.47 -5.37
C GLY A 89 7.79 8.97 -5.20
N ASP A 90 8.97 8.48 -5.60
CA ASP A 90 9.35 7.07 -5.35
C ASP A 90 9.32 6.76 -3.85
N VAL A 91 8.88 5.56 -3.49
CA VAL A 91 8.85 5.06 -2.11
C VAL A 91 9.94 4.03 -1.92
N LEU A 92 10.90 4.33 -1.04
CA LEU A 92 11.92 3.41 -0.57
C LEU A 92 11.41 2.69 0.68
N VAL A 93 11.09 1.40 0.56
CA VAL A 93 10.60 0.58 1.67
C VAL A 93 11.78 -0.03 2.41
N ILE A 94 11.95 0.35 3.68
CA ILE A 94 13.11 -0.03 4.50
C ILE A 94 12.70 -0.93 5.67
N ASN A 95 13.51 -1.95 5.96
CA ASN A 95 13.35 -2.75 7.18
C ASN A 95 14.07 -2.06 8.35
N VAL A 96 13.32 -1.57 9.34
CA VAL A 96 13.87 -0.86 10.52
C VAL A 96 14.21 -1.79 11.67
N SER A 97 14.19 -3.11 11.45
CA SER A 97 14.65 -4.05 12.47
C SER A 97 16.15 -3.91 12.75
N GLY A 98 16.48 -3.66 14.01
CA GLY A 98 17.85 -3.61 14.51
C GLY A 98 18.38 -5.00 14.85
N THR A 99 19.68 -5.17 14.60
CA THR A 99 20.39 -6.43 14.91
C THR A 99 20.69 -6.51 16.39
N LEU A 100 20.39 -7.64 17.00
CA LEU A 100 20.74 -7.92 18.39
C LEU A 100 22.19 -8.39 18.47
N ASN A 101 22.78 -8.22 19.66
CA ASN A 101 23.95 -8.98 20.08
C ASN A 101 23.57 -10.44 20.35
N ALA A 102 23.14 -11.13 19.29
CA ALA A 102 22.38 -12.36 19.37
C ALA A 102 23.21 -13.60 19.69
N ALA A 103 24.49 -13.49 20.05
CA ALA A 103 25.31 -14.60 20.50
C ALA A 103 25.83 -14.37 21.92
N VAL A 104 25.84 -15.44 22.73
CA VAL A 104 26.33 -15.42 24.13
C VAL A 104 27.28 -16.59 24.35
N GLU A 105 28.37 -16.35 25.08
CA GLU A 105 29.28 -17.39 25.52
C GLU A 105 28.72 -18.16 26.73
N GLY A 106 28.88 -19.48 26.71
CA GLY A 106 28.52 -20.33 27.83
C GLY A 106 29.24 -21.66 27.83
N GLU A 107 28.78 -22.54 28.71
CA GLU A 107 29.33 -23.88 28.86
C GLU A 107 28.23 -24.95 28.97
N ILE A 108 28.53 -26.12 28.41
CA ILE A 108 27.78 -27.36 28.62
C ILE A 108 28.73 -28.37 29.24
N ALA A 109 28.44 -28.81 30.47
CA ALA A 109 29.25 -29.79 31.19
C ALA A 109 30.77 -29.45 31.24
N GLY A 110 31.11 -28.16 31.31
CA GLY A 110 32.49 -27.67 31.35
C GLY A 110 33.16 -27.47 29.99
N GLU A 111 32.46 -27.72 28.88
CA GLU A 111 32.93 -27.41 27.54
C GLU A 111 32.34 -26.09 27.03
N ALA A 112 33.19 -25.23 26.47
CA ALA A 112 32.78 -23.94 25.93
C ALA A 112 31.85 -24.10 24.71
N VAL A 113 30.78 -23.31 24.69
CA VAL A 113 29.80 -23.22 23.60
C VAL A 113 29.39 -21.77 23.38
N HIS A 114 28.94 -21.44 22.17
CA HIS A 114 28.21 -20.22 21.91
C HIS A 114 26.73 -20.55 21.69
N LEU A 115 25.85 -19.80 22.34
CA LEU A 115 24.42 -19.86 22.09
C LEU A 115 24.02 -18.71 21.19
N HIS A 116 23.59 -19.02 19.96
CA HIS A 116 23.02 -18.04 19.03
C HIS A 116 21.51 -17.99 19.24
N LEU A 117 20.99 -16.81 19.58
CA LEU A 117 19.57 -16.52 19.63
C LEU A 117 19.09 -16.20 18.20
N SER A 118 18.05 -16.90 17.78
CA SER A 118 17.48 -16.72 16.44
C SER A 118 16.20 -15.90 16.49
N THR A 119 15.20 -16.38 17.21
CA THR A 119 13.84 -15.89 17.03
C THR A 119 13.10 -15.92 18.36
N LYS A 120 12.55 -14.78 18.77
CA LYS A 120 11.71 -14.69 19.96
C LYS A 120 10.35 -15.33 19.68
N LEU A 121 9.93 -16.23 20.55
CA LEU A 121 8.63 -16.90 20.54
C LEU A 121 7.76 -16.37 21.68
N ALA A 122 6.49 -16.78 21.69
CA ALA A 122 5.59 -16.50 22.81
C ALA A 122 6.09 -17.11 24.14
N ALA A 123 5.62 -16.54 25.26
CA ALA A 123 5.99 -16.94 26.62
C ALA A 123 7.51 -16.83 26.90
N ASP A 124 8.15 -15.78 26.36
CA ASP A 124 9.57 -15.45 26.55
C ASP A 124 10.54 -16.58 26.17
N ARG A 125 10.13 -17.42 25.23
CA ARG A 125 10.95 -18.50 24.66
C ARG A 125 11.72 -18.03 23.46
N TRP A 126 12.80 -18.74 23.17
CA TRP A 126 13.65 -18.43 22.02
C TRP A 126 13.92 -19.68 21.19
N VAL A 127 13.90 -19.51 19.86
CA VAL A 127 14.61 -20.40 18.96
C VAL A 127 16.10 -20.06 19.08
N VAL A 128 16.93 -21.06 19.31
CA VAL A 128 18.37 -20.92 19.51
C VAL A 128 19.14 -21.99 18.75
N GLU A 129 20.40 -21.69 18.43
CA GLU A 129 21.37 -22.62 17.86
C GLU A 129 22.57 -22.76 18.81
N VAL A 130 22.98 -24.00 19.06
CA VAL A 130 24.16 -24.29 19.87
C VAL A 130 25.36 -24.48 18.96
N ARG A 131 26.42 -23.73 19.21
CA ARG A 131 27.64 -23.73 18.40
C ARG A 131 28.87 -24.09 19.23
N GLN A 132 29.79 -24.83 18.64
CA GLN A 132 31.11 -25.09 19.18
C GLN A 132 32.08 -24.01 18.67
N PRO A 133 32.80 -23.28 19.54
CA PRO A 133 33.84 -22.37 19.10
C PRO A 133 35.05 -23.13 18.51
N THR A 134 35.61 -22.59 17.43
CA THR A 134 36.83 -23.09 16.75
C THR A 134 37.79 -21.92 16.48
N PRO A 135 39.08 -22.17 16.18
CA PRO A 135 40.01 -21.09 15.82
C PRO A 135 39.53 -20.25 14.62
N GLU A 136 38.83 -20.87 13.67
CA GLU A 136 38.31 -20.25 12.45
C GLU A 136 36.89 -19.65 12.64
N GLY A 137 36.27 -19.79 13.81
CA GLY A 137 34.92 -19.27 14.07
C GLY A 137 34.10 -20.15 14.99
N THR A 138 32.98 -20.65 14.49
CA THR A 138 32.13 -21.61 15.21
C THR A 138 31.57 -22.65 14.25
N VAL A 139 31.22 -23.83 14.74
CA VAL A 139 30.54 -24.90 13.98
C VAL A 139 29.29 -25.39 14.71
N PRO A 140 28.27 -25.95 14.02
CA PRO A 140 27.10 -26.50 14.69
C PRO A 140 27.49 -27.57 15.73
N ARG A 141 26.84 -27.56 16.89
CA ARG A 141 27.03 -28.57 17.93
C ARG A 141 25.72 -29.30 18.19
N SER A 142 25.76 -30.63 18.15
CA SER A 142 24.60 -31.44 18.54
C SER A 142 24.24 -31.19 20.00
N ALA A 143 22.93 -31.13 20.26
CA ALA A 143 22.39 -30.91 21.59
C ALA A 143 21.23 -31.88 21.88
N ALA A 144 20.74 -31.89 23.12
CA ALA A 144 19.65 -32.75 23.56
C ALA A 144 18.64 -31.98 24.44
N ALA A 145 17.38 -32.42 24.39
CA ALA A 145 16.33 -31.87 25.24
C ALA A 145 16.70 -32.04 26.72
N GLY A 146 16.48 -30.99 27.50
CA GLY A 146 16.81 -30.91 28.92
C GLY A 146 18.25 -30.47 29.21
N GLN A 147 19.13 -30.34 28.21
CA GLN A 147 20.47 -29.80 28.43
C GLN A 147 20.40 -28.35 28.90
N LEU A 148 21.33 -28.01 29.81
CA LEU A 148 21.48 -26.71 30.40
C LEU A 148 22.79 -26.08 29.92
N ILE A 149 22.69 -24.87 29.40
CA ILE A 149 23.81 -24.04 28.99
C ILE A 149 23.95 -22.94 30.02
N ARG A 150 25.09 -22.86 30.72
CA ARG A 150 25.35 -21.81 31.70
C ARG A 150 26.13 -20.69 31.04
N PHE A 151 25.66 -19.46 31.15
CA PHE A 151 26.36 -18.33 30.55
C PHE A 151 27.52 -17.87 31.42
N THR A 152 28.62 -17.45 30.78
CA THR A 152 29.85 -17.04 31.47
C THR A 152 29.62 -15.83 32.41
N ALA A 153 28.71 -14.93 32.06
CA ALA A 153 28.36 -13.74 32.82
C ALA A 153 27.08 -13.88 33.68
N GLY A 154 26.67 -15.12 33.98
CA GLY A 154 25.47 -15.41 34.76
C GLY A 154 24.21 -15.54 33.90
N GLY A 155 23.25 -16.32 34.38
CA GLY A 155 22.10 -16.79 33.61
C GLY A 155 22.32 -18.16 32.97
N GLU A 156 21.24 -18.75 32.49
CA GLU A 156 21.24 -20.08 31.87
C GLU A 156 20.15 -20.22 30.81
N ALA A 157 20.41 -21.06 29.82
CA ALA A 157 19.42 -21.51 28.84
C ALA A 157 19.16 -23.00 28.99
N LYS A 158 17.89 -23.39 29.12
CA LYS A 158 17.46 -24.79 29.14
C LYS A 158 16.84 -25.14 27.80
N LEU A 159 17.45 -26.09 27.08
CA LEU A 159 16.91 -26.60 25.82
C LEU A 159 15.68 -27.46 26.11
N LEU A 160 14.54 -27.13 25.52
CA LEU A 160 13.27 -27.80 25.79
C LEU A 160 13.01 -28.91 24.77
N ARG A 161 13.09 -28.56 23.48
CA ARG A 161 12.78 -29.47 22.37
C ARG A 161 13.44 -29.00 21.08
N PRO A 162 13.66 -29.91 20.12
CA PRO A 162 13.94 -29.55 18.74
C PRO A 162 12.96 -28.52 18.19
N TYR A 163 13.49 -27.49 17.52
CA TYR A 163 12.71 -26.61 16.65
C TYR A 163 12.84 -27.14 15.22
N ARG A 164 11.73 -27.67 14.70
CA ARG A 164 11.63 -28.12 13.31
C ARG A 164 10.66 -27.18 12.59
N PRO A 165 11.15 -26.36 11.65
CA PRO A 165 10.25 -25.64 10.75
C PRO A 165 9.41 -26.67 9.99
N ASN A 166 8.10 -26.47 9.86
CA ASN A 166 7.22 -27.26 8.96
C ASN A 166 6.75 -28.67 9.42
N SER A 167 6.47 -28.92 10.69
CA SER A 167 5.85 -30.20 11.14
C SER A 167 4.36 -30.39 10.74
N GLY A 168 3.88 -29.70 9.69
CA GLY A 168 2.47 -29.59 9.32
C GLY A 168 1.98 -30.57 8.25
N GLU A 169 2.76 -30.93 7.23
CA GLU A 169 2.29 -31.82 6.15
C GLU A 169 3.39 -32.78 5.66
N ALA A 170 3.01 -34.06 5.58
CA ALA A 170 3.66 -35.22 4.96
C ALA A 170 5.21 -35.29 4.99
N GLN A 171 5.77 -35.83 6.08
CA GLN A 171 7.11 -36.42 6.02
C GLN A 171 7.13 -37.58 5.00
N HIS A 172 8.04 -37.52 4.03
CA HIS A 172 8.47 -38.72 3.33
C HIS A 172 9.14 -39.66 4.34
N PRO A 173 8.62 -40.88 4.55
CA PRO A 173 9.24 -41.82 5.48
C PRO A 173 10.56 -42.30 4.86
N GLY A 174 11.70 -41.80 5.35
CA GLY A 174 13.02 -42.34 4.99
C GLY A 174 14.16 -41.35 4.77
N SER A 175 13.99 -40.03 4.95
CA SER A 175 15.15 -39.13 5.04
C SER A 175 15.70 -39.16 6.46
N ASP A 176 16.75 -39.98 6.67
CA ASP A 176 17.67 -39.82 7.80
C ASP A 176 18.27 -38.41 7.72
N ASP A 177 17.71 -37.45 8.45
CA ASP A 177 18.38 -36.21 8.80
C ASP A 177 18.25 -35.99 10.31
N ASP A 178 19.13 -36.70 11.03
CA ASP A 178 19.12 -36.85 12.48
C ASP A 178 19.87 -35.69 13.19
N GLN A 179 20.26 -34.63 12.47
CA GLN A 179 20.89 -33.45 13.08
C GLN A 179 19.89 -32.31 13.31
N VAL A 180 19.33 -32.27 14.53
CA VAL A 180 18.58 -31.12 15.02
C VAL A 180 19.52 -29.97 15.34
N ARG A 181 19.58 -28.98 14.45
CA ARG A 181 20.37 -27.76 14.62
C ARG A 181 19.71 -26.72 15.54
N LEU A 182 18.42 -26.44 15.35
CA LEU A 182 17.67 -25.43 16.09
C LEU A 182 16.87 -26.01 17.26
N TRP A 183 16.80 -25.25 18.35
CA TRP A 183 16.16 -25.65 19.60
C TRP A 183 15.24 -24.57 20.13
N VAL A 184 14.14 -24.96 20.76
CA VAL A 184 13.36 -24.05 21.62
C VAL A 184 13.97 -24.07 23.01
N ALA A 185 14.30 -22.91 23.57
CA ALA A 185 14.90 -22.77 24.89
C ALA A 185 14.14 -21.77 25.78
N ASP A 186 14.14 -22.06 27.08
CA ASP A 186 13.82 -21.08 28.13
C ASP A 186 15.13 -20.45 28.62
N ILE A 187 15.19 -19.12 28.72
CA ILE A 187 16.36 -18.38 29.20
C ILE A 187 16.00 -17.73 30.54
N THR A 188 16.82 -17.97 31.57
CA THR A 188 16.55 -17.50 32.93
C THR A 188 17.80 -16.96 33.61
N GLY A 189 17.63 -16.20 34.69
CA GLY A 189 18.75 -15.70 35.50
C GLY A 189 19.55 -14.54 34.89
N THR A 190 19.13 -14.00 33.75
CA THR A 190 19.77 -12.85 33.07
C THR A 190 19.15 -11.49 33.42
N GLY A 191 18.00 -11.48 34.11
CA GLY A 191 17.15 -10.28 34.17
C GLY A 191 16.46 -10.05 32.82
N PRO A 192 16.18 -8.79 32.42
CA PRO A 192 15.75 -8.49 31.06
C PRO A 192 16.82 -8.91 30.06
N LEU A 193 16.50 -9.91 29.24
CA LEU A 193 17.46 -10.54 28.31
C LEU A 193 18.07 -9.52 27.35
N GLU A 194 17.28 -8.57 26.87
CA GLU A 194 17.73 -7.53 25.94
C GLU A 194 18.90 -6.71 26.54
N LYS A 195 18.79 -6.32 27.82
CA LYS A 195 19.87 -5.62 28.55
C LYS A 195 21.09 -6.50 28.78
N TYR A 196 20.86 -7.80 29.01
CA TYR A 196 21.95 -8.76 29.15
C TYR A 196 22.76 -8.88 27.85
N LEU A 197 22.08 -8.99 26.70
CA LEU A 197 22.72 -9.10 25.39
C LEU A 197 23.49 -7.84 25.00
N GLU A 198 23.01 -6.65 25.38
CA GLU A 198 23.75 -5.39 25.15
C GLU A 198 25.13 -5.38 25.82
N VAL A 199 25.24 -5.99 27.01
CA VAL A 199 26.47 -5.96 27.83
C VAL A 199 27.35 -7.18 27.58
N HIS A 200 26.75 -8.36 27.43
CA HIS A 200 27.44 -9.65 27.44
C HIS A 200 27.32 -10.44 26.14
N GLY A 201 26.42 -10.02 25.25
CA GLY A 201 26.28 -10.63 23.93
C GLY A 201 27.19 -9.99 22.89
N PHE A 202 27.24 -10.61 21.71
CA PHE A 202 27.94 -10.11 20.54
C PHE A 202 27.18 -10.46 19.25
N PRO A 203 27.42 -9.75 18.12
CA PRO A 203 26.77 -10.05 16.86
C PRO A 203 27.18 -11.42 16.30
N ILE A 204 26.25 -12.08 15.62
CA ILE A 204 26.55 -13.26 14.81
C ILE A 204 27.29 -12.80 13.55
N ARG A 205 28.26 -13.61 13.08
CA ARG A 205 29.10 -13.30 11.91
C ARG A 205 29.16 -14.48 10.95
N TYR A 206 29.34 -14.17 9.67
CA TYR A 206 29.63 -15.17 8.64
C TYR A 206 31.00 -15.82 8.87
N GLY A 207 31.13 -17.10 8.49
CA GLY A 207 32.36 -17.88 8.68
C GLY A 207 33.59 -17.32 7.93
N TYR A 208 33.39 -16.65 6.79
CA TYR A 208 34.49 -16.01 6.05
C TYR A 208 35.02 -14.73 6.73
N VAL A 209 34.29 -14.16 7.69
CA VAL A 209 34.69 -12.95 8.43
C VAL A 209 35.60 -13.35 9.58
N GLN A 210 36.92 -13.15 9.40
CA GLN A 210 37.95 -13.66 10.31
C GLN A 210 37.98 -12.98 11.70
N GLN A 211 37.54 -11.73 11.81
CA GLN A 211 37.51 -10.99 13.08
C GLN A 211 36.12 -10.47 13.44
N SER A 212 35.83 -10.38 14.73
CA SER A 212 34.59 -9.78 15.23
C SER A 212 34.63 -8.26 15.11
N TRP A 213 33.50 -7.67 14.73
CA TRP A 213 33.34 -6.22 14.69
C TRP A 213 32.39 -5.74 15.80
N PRO A 214 32.59 -4.52 16.34
CA PRO A 214 31.63 -3.91 17.25
C PRO A 214 30.19 -3.88 16.69
N SER A 215 29.20 -3.97 17.56
CA SER A 215 27.77 -4.09 17.20
C SER A 215 27.25 -2.97 16.28
N HIS A 216 27.80 -1.76 16.36
CA HIS A 216 27.41 -0.64 15.50
C HIS A 216 27.75 -0.87 14.01
N PHE A 217 28.65 -1.80 13.68
CA PHE A 217 28.91 -2.21 12.30
C PHE A 217 27.84 -3.17 11.73
N TYR A 218 26.97 -3.71 12.58
CA TYR A 218 25.87 -4.60 12.22
C TYR A 218 24.51 -3.87 12.28
N GLN A 219 24.52 -2.53 12.16
CA GLN A 219 23.29 -1.73 12.16
C GLN A 219 23.12 -0.93 10.88
N THR A 220 21.88 -0.87 10.40
CA THR A 220 21.44 0.14 9.44
C THR A 220 21.33 1.50 10.14
N VAL A 221 21.43 2.61 9.40
CA VAL A 221 21.34 3.97 10.00
C VAL A 221 19.93 4.33 10.47
N TYR A 222 18.94 3.51 10.13
CA TYR A 222 17.52 3.73 10.41
C TYR A 222 16.92 2.58 11.24
N ALA A 223 17.76 1.76 11.89
CA ALA A 223 17.29 0.75 12.81
C ALA A 223 16.65 1.40 14.04
N THR A 224 15.39 1.07 14.31
CA THR A 224 14.63 1.59 15.46
C THR A 224 14.03 0.49 16.33
N GLU A 225 13.94 -0.73 15.81
CA GLU A 225 13.27 -1.85 16.50
C GLU A 225 14.17 -3.08 16.61
N PRO A 226 14.90 -3.24 17.73
CA PRO A 226 15.76 -4.39 17.95
C PRO A 226 14.97 -5.70 17.92
N GLY A 227 15.45 -6.68 17.17
CA GLY A 227 14.79 -8.00 17.15
C GLY A 227 15.37 -9.00 16.15
N SER A 228 16.16 -8.53 15.19
CA SER A 228 16.81 -9.42 14.23
C SER A 228 18.06 -10.06 14.82
N ALA A 229 18.26 -11.36 14.62
CA ALA A 229 19.53 -12.03 14.92
C ALA A 229 20.62 -11.64 13.91
N GLU A 230 20.21 -11.42 12.65
CA GLU A 230 21.08 -11.06 11.54
C GLU A 230 20.74 -9.67 11.00
N MET A 231 21.69 -9.00 10.35
CA MET A 231 21.41 -7.67 9.81
C MET A 231 20.56 -7.74 8.53
N PRO A 232 19.52 -6.88 8.37
CA PRO A 232 18.91 -6.57 7.07
C PRO A 232 19.93 -5.90 6.13
N SER A 233 20.80 -6.72 5.56
CA SER A 233 22.12 -6.30 5.05
C SER A 233 22.07 -5.36 3.85
N ALA A 234 21.04 -5.44 3.00
CA ALA A 234 20.85 -4.51 1.88
C ALA A 234 20.74 -3.04 2.34
N GLY A 235 20.24 -2.81 3.56
CA GLY A 235 20.13 -1.48 4.16
C GLY A 235 21.45 -0.89 4.67
N ARG A 236 22.50 -1.70 4.79
CA ARG A 236 23.77 -1.34 5.43
C ARG A 236 24.51 -0.22 4.72
N ALA A 237 24.36 -0.11 3.41
CA ALA A 237 25.06 0.87 2.59
C ALA A 237 24.49 2.29 2.72
N PHE A 238 23.26 2.46 3.23
CA PHE A 238 22.68 3.79 3.45
C PHE A 238 23.38 4.54 4.57
N SER A 239 23.76 5.78 4.31
CA SER A 239 24.19 6.76 5.31
C SER A 239 23.03 7.70 5.68
N ALA A 240 23.13 8.36 6.84
CA ALA A 240 22.13 9.34 7.26
C ALA A 240 22.08 10.54 6.29
N GLU A 241 23.23 10.94 5.76
CA GLU A 241 23.37 11.98 4.75
C GLU A 241 22.67 11.59 3.44
N LEU A 242 22.86 10.35 2.98
CA LEU A 242 22.21 9.86 1.76
C LEU A 242 20.69 9.79 1.93
N ILE A 243 20.17 9.28 3.05
CA ILE A 243 18.73 9.25 3.31
C ILE A 243 18.15 10.67 3.33
N THR A 244 18.83 11.61 3.98
CA THR A 244 18.40 13.02 4.03
C THR A 244 18.35 13.63 2.63
N HIS A 245 19.35 13.35 1.80
CA HIS A 245 19.42 13.82 0.41
C HIS A 245 18.30 13.23 -0.47
N LEU A 246 17.98 11.94 -0.29
CA LEU A 246 16.87 11.29 -1.00
C LEU A 246 15.52 11.93 -0.60
N VAL A 247 15.28 12.14 0.70
CA VAL A 247 14.07 12.81 1.20
C VAL A 247 13.96 14.24 0.66
N ALA A 248 15.06 15.01 0.66
CA ALA A 248 15.09 16.36 0.12
C ALA A 248 14.82 16.42 -1.40
N ARG A 249 15.07 15.33 -2.13
CA ARG A 249 14.73 15.17 -3.56
C ARG A 249 13.31 14.67 -3.80
N GLY A 250 12.51 14.50 -2.73
CA GLY A 250 11.13 14.06 -2.81
C GLY A 250 10.95 12.54 -2.82
N VAL A 251 11.98 11.74 -2.50
CA VAL A 251 11.82 10.30 -2.31
C VAL A 251 11.21 10.05 -0.92
N HIS A 252 10.14 9.28 -0.86
CA HIS A 252 9.49 8.90 0.39
C HIS A 252 10.19 7.69 1.02
N ILE A 253 10.25 7.65 2.35
CA ILE A 253 10.81 6.52 3.11
C ILE A 253 9.68 5.86 3.89
N ALA A 254 9.46 4.56 3.66
CA ALA A 254 8.38 3.81 4.28
C ALA A 254 8.94 2.66 5.13
N PRO A 255 8.85 2.73 6.48
CA PRO A 255 9.43 1.71 7.36
C PRO A 255 8.53 0.50 7.54
N LEU A 256 9.11 -0.70 7.53
CA LEU A 256 8.47 -1.93 8.01
C LEU A 256 9.41 -2.66 8.96
N VAL A 257 8.90 -3.67 9.65
CA VAL A 257 9.71 -4.54 10.51
C VAL A 257 9.65 -5.95 9.96
N LEU A 258 10.81 -6.59 9.81
CA LEU A 258 10.92 -8.04 9.72
C LEU A 258 12.14 -8.47 10.53
N HIS A 259 11.92 -9.31 11.54
CA HIS A 259 12.96 -9.86 12.40
C HIS A 259 13.59 -11.09 11.75
N THR A 260 14.83 -10.96 11.29
CA THR A 260 15.55 -12.08 10.68
C THR A 260 16.02 -13.05 11.76
N GLY A 261 15.94 -14.34 11.45
CA GLY A 261 16.58 -15.37 12.26
C GLY A 261 18.06 -15.56 11.93
N VAL A 262 18.70 -16.56 12.53
CA VAL A 262 20.07 -16.96 12.16
C VAL A 262 20.10 -17.47 10.72
N ALA A 263 20.92 -16.82 9.89
CA ALA A 263 20.98 -17.03 8.44
C ALA A 263 21.98 -18.10 7.99
N SER A 264 22.66 -18.81 8.90
CA SER A 264 23.57 -19.91 8.54
C SER A 264 22.82 -21.21 8.22
N LEU A 265 21.79 -21.14 7.37
CA LEU A 265 21.19 -22.35 6.80
C LEU A 265 22.32 -23.11 6.10
N GLU A 266 22.56 -24.35 6.53
CA GLU A 266 23.33 -25.30 5.73
C GLU A 266 22.60 -25.47 4.38
N ASP A 267 23.31 -25.81 3.30
CA ASP A 267 22.85 -25.78 1.88
C ASP A 267 21.50 -26.49 1.58
N HIS A 268 20.88 -27.13 2.57
CA HIS A 268 19.68 -27.95 2.47
C HIS A 268 18.55 -27.53 3.44
N GLU A 269 18.74 -26.54 4.33
CA GLU A 269 17.72 -26.16 5.30
C GLU A 269 16.78 -25.05 4.76
N PRO A 270 15.44 -25.24 4.81
CA PRO A 270 14.52 -24.20 4.42
C PRO A 270 14.49 -23.07 5.48
N PRO A 271 14.44 -21.79 5.07
CA PRO A 271 14.11 -20.69 5.96
C PRO A 271 12.80 -20.94 6.70
N TYR A 272 12.84 -20.66 7.99
CA TYR A 272 11.69 -20.76 8.88
C TYR A 272 10.95 -19.43 8.97
N ALA A 273 9.76 -19.49 9.57
CA ALA A 273 8.89 -18.34 9.62
C ALA A 273 9.55 -17.17 10.37
N GLU A 274 9.48 -15.98 9.76
CA GLU A 274 10.01 -14.75 10.34
C GLU A 274 8.85 -13.86 10.78
N TRP A 275 8.98 -13.20 11.93
CA TRP A 275 7.98 -12.25 12.37
C TRP A 275 8.12 -10.95 11.57
N TYR A 276 7.00 -10.40 11.11
CA TYR A 276 6.94 -9.14 10.38
C TYR A 276 5.82 -8.24 10.87
N ARG A 277 5.96 -6.95 10.58
CA ARG A 277 4.89 -5.94 10.66
C ARG A 277 5.04 -4.91 9.55
N VAL A 278 3.98 -4.73 8.78
CA VAL A 278 3.80 -3.64 7.82
C VAL A 278 2.78 -2.67 8.40
N PRO A 279 3.21 -1.49 8.89
CA PRO A 279 2.32 -0.48 9.44
C PRO A 279 1.31 0.04 8.42
N ALA A 280 0.16 0.54 8.89
CA ALA A 280 -0.86 1.14 8.03
C ALA A 280 -0.33 2.33 7.22
N THR A 281 0.55 3.14 7.80
CA THR A 281 1.22 4.25 7.12
C THR A 281 2.10 3.78 5.97
N THR A 282 2.83 2.68 6.15
CA THR A 282 3.66 2.08 5.09
C THR A 282 2.81 1.48 3.99
N ALA A 283 1.75 0.74 4.33
CA ALA A 283 0.80 0.24 3.35
C ALA A 283 0.11 1.39 2.58
N GLN A 284 -0.22 2.50 3.26
CA GLN A 284 -0.76 3.70 2.61
C GLN A 284 0.26 4.35 1.67
N LEU A 285 1.50 4.59 2.10
CA LEU A 285 2.55 5.17 1.25
C LEU A 285 2.84 4.31 0.02
N VAL A 286 2.94 2.99 0.20
CA VAL A 286 3.15 2.05 -0.91
C VAL A 286 1.97 2.08 -1.87
N ARG A 287 0.73 2.00 -1.37
CA ARG A 287 -0.46 2.13 -2.21
C ARG A 287 -0.56 3.48 -2.89
N GLN A 288 -0.16 4.55 -2.20
CA GLN A 288 -0.18 5.90 -2.75
C GLN A 288 0.85 6.02 -3.87
N ALA A 289 2.08 5.54 -3.70
CA ALA A 289 3.06 5.52 -4.78
C ALA A 289 2.62 4.65 -5.95
N GLN A 290 2.07 3.46 -5.71
CA GLN A 290 1.50 2.63 -6.77
C GLN A 290 0.37 3.36 -7.50
N ARG A 291 -0.50 4.05 -6.74
CA ARG A 291 -1.58 4.85 -7.32
C ARG A 291 -1.08 6.05 -8.06
N ASP A 292 0.01 6.67 -7.61
CA ASP A 292 0.64 7.87 -8.17
C ASP A 292 1.71 7.53 -9.22
N GLY A 293 1.87 6.25 -9.59
CA GLY A 293 2.77 5.81 -10.66
C GLY A 293 4.23 6.02 -10.31
N HIS A 294 4.50 6.16 -9.02
CA HIS A 294 5.84 6.20 -8.48
C HIS A 294 6.29 4.79 -8.12
N ARG A 295 7.60 4.56 -8.18
CA ARG A 295 8.14 3.22 -7.97
C ARG A 295 8.18 2.89 -6.48
N VAL A 296 7.90 1.63 -6.17
CA VAL A 296 8.09 1.06 -4.83
C VAL A 296 9.38 0.26 -4.85
N VAL A 297 10.40 0.77 -4.18
CA VAL A 297 11.74 0.19 -4.14
C VAL A 297 11.97 -0.46 -2.78
N ALA A 298 11.89 -1.78 -2.72
CA ALA A 298 12.16 -2.54 -1.50
C ALA A 298 13.67 -2.64 -1.24
N VAL A 299 14.11 -2.25 -0.05
CA VAL A 299 15.51 -2.34 0.36
C VAL A 299 15.78 -3.71 0.98
N GLY A 300 16.11 -4.66 0.10
CA GLY A 300 16.50 -6.01 0.46
C GLY A 300 15.35 -7.02 0.48
N THR A 301 15.72 -8.29 0.43
CA THR A 301 14.78 -9.43 0.36
C THR A 301 13.86 -9.51 1.58
N THR A 302 14.30 -9.04 2.75
CA THR A 302 13.43 -8.97 3.94
C THR A 302 12.25 -8.02 3.74
N ALA A 303 12.49 -6.85 3.12
CA ALA A 303 11.41 -5.91 2.84
C ALA A 303 10.45 -6.46 1.80
N VAL A 304 10.98 -7.15 0.77
CA VAL A 304 10.18 -7.86 -0.23
C VAL A 304 9.28 -8.91 0.45
N ARG A 305 9.84 -9.84 1.24
CA ARG A 305 9.05 -10.88 1.93
C ARG A 305 7.91 -10.29 2.77
N ALA A 306 8.19 -9.24 3.54
CA ALA A 306 7.19 -8.59 4.38
C ALA A 306 6.06 -7.96 3.55
N LEU A 307 6.39 -7.20 2.50
CA LEU A 307 5.39 -6.58 1.61
C LEU A 307 4.54 -7.62 0.90
N GLU A 308 5.17 -8.65 0.33
CA GLU A 308 4.47 -9.71 -0.39
C GLU A 308 3.48 -10.47 0.52
N THR A 309 3.86 -10.69 1.77
CA THR A 309 2.98 -11.39 2.73
C THR A 309 1.66 -10.65 2.98
N VAL A 310 1.67 -9.31 2.87
CA VAL A 310 0.49 -8.46 3.08
C VAL A 310 -0.12 -7.92 1.78
N THR A 311 0.39 -8.37 0.63
CA THR A 311 -0.14 -7.97 -0.68
C THR A 311 -1.22 -8.95 -1.10
N ASP A 312 -2.41 -8.44 -1.42
CA ASP A 312 -3.52 -9.27 -1.87
C ASP A 312 -3.40 -9.64 -3.36
N ALA A 313 -4.33 -10.48 -3.84
CA ALA A 313 -4.34 -10.96 -5.23
C ALA A 313 -4.51 -9.84 -6.28
N ALA A 314 -4.95 -8.64 -5.88
CA ALA A 314 -5.05 -7.48 -6.76
C ALA A 314 -3.76 -6.63 -6.76
N GLY A 315 -2.70 -7.07 -6.08
CA GLY A 315 -1.45 -6.32 -5.93
C GLY A 315 -1.54 -5.18 -4.90
N ILE A 316 -2.59 -5.18 -4.07
CA ILE A 316 -2.83 -4.11 -3.09
C ILE A 316 -2.21 -4.49 -1.75
N VAL A 317 -1.28 -3.66 -1.29
CA VAL A 317 -0.60 -3.82 0.00
C VAL A 317 -1.55 -3.42 1.14
N GLN A 318 -1.75 -4.32 2.10
CA GLN A 318 -2.52 -4.07 3.32
C GLN A 318 -1.59 -3.90 4.54
N ALA A 319 -2.12 -3.31 5.61
CA ALA A 319 -1.43 -3.33 6.89
C ALA A 319 -1.56 -4.74 7.49
N GLY A 320 -0.52 -5.22 8.17
CA GLY A 320 -0.57 -6.53 8.80
C GLY A 320 0.66 -6.84 9.63
N GLU A 321 0.52 -7.77 10.56
CA GLU A 321 1.61 -8.34 11.34
C GLU A 321 1.39 -9.83 11.54
N GLY A 322 2.47 -10.58 11.71
CA GLY A 322 2.40 -12.01 11.90
C GLY A 322 3.69 -12.71 11.51
N TRP A 323 3.56 -13.97 11.13
CA TRP A 323 4.67 -14.83 10.72
C TRP A 323 4.59 -15.06 9.21
N THR A 324 5.67 -14.78 8.48
CA THR A 324 5.75 -15.07 7.04
C THR A 324 6.48 -16.38 6.79
N ASP A 325 5.85 -17.26 6.01
CA ASP A 325 6.37 -18.52 5.48
C ASP A 325 6.30 -18.54 3.93
N LEU A 326 6.22 -17.36 3.29
CA LEU A 326 5.88 -17.17 1.88
C LEU A 326 6.69 -18.06 0.93
N ILE A 327 8.01 -18.17 1.12
CA ILE A 327 8.86 -18.96 0.23
C ILE A 327 8.60 -20.48 0.40
N ASN A 328 8.22 -20.92 1.61
CA ASN A 328 7.86 -22.32 1.85
C ASN A 328 6.54 -22.71 1.18
N ARG A 329 5.61 -21.77 1.01
CA ARG A 329 4.32 -22.02 0.34
C ARG A 329 4.44 -22.08 -1.18
N ILE A 330 5.40 -21.35 -1.74
CA ILE A 330 5.59 -21.18 -3.18
C ILE A 330 6.54 -22.25 -3.75
N GLY A 331 7.46 -22.76 -2.93
CA GLY A 331 8.51 -23.69 -3.35
C GLY A 331 9.79 -22.96 -3.73
N TRP A 332 10.93 -23.52 -3.31
CA TRP A 332 12.24 -22.89 -3.47
C TRP A 332 12.74 -22.83 -4.91
N ASP A 333 12.30 -23.77 -5.75
CA ASP A 333 12.64 -23.82 -7.17
C ASP A 333 12.12 -22.59 -7.93
N GLU A 334 11.07 -21.94 -7.42
CA GLU A 334 10.41 -20.78 -8.02
C GLU A 334 10.84 -19.44 -7.36
N ALA A 335 11.66 -19.47 -6.31
CA ALA A 335 12.00 -18.28 -5.52
C ALA A 335 12.77 -17.22 -6.34
N GLY A 336 13.64 -17.66 -7.25
CA GLY A 336 14.39 -16.77 -8.14
C GLY A 336 13.48 -16.04 -9.14
N ASP A 337 12.52 -16.75 -9.73
CA ASP A 337 11.58 -16.21 -10.70
C ASP A 337 10.49 -15.35 -10.05
N VAL A 338 10.05 -15.70 -8.84
CA VAL A 338 9.06 -14.93 -8.08
C VAL A 338 9.66 -13.63 -7.55
N LEU A 339 10.82 -13.67 -6.87
CA LEU A 339 11.44 -12.45 -6.34
C LEU A 339 11.88 -11.48 -7.45
N SER A 340 12.27 -11.98 -8.63
CA SER A 340 12.64 -11.15 -9.78
C SER A 340 11.44 -10.66 -10.60
N SER A 341 10.37 -11.45 -10.72
CA SER A 341 9.13 -11.04 -11.42
C SER A 341 8.30 -10.01 -10.64
N LEU A 342 8.36 -10.04 -9.31
CA LEU A 342 7.68 -9.08 -8.43
C LEU A 342 8.28 -7.67 -8.51
N VAL A 343 9.62 -7.57 -8.63
CA VAL A 343 10.28 -6.28 -8.95
C VAL A 343 9.77 -5.74 -10.28
N GLY A 344 9.54 -6.62 -11.26
CA GLY A 344 8.93 -6.28 -12.54
C GLY A 344 7.52 -5.69 -12.39
N HIS A 345 6.62 -6.32 -11.64
CA HIS A 345 5.25 -5.79 -11.45
C HIS A 345 5.23 -4.47 -10.66
N LEU A 346 6.04 -4.36 -9.60
CA LEU A 346 6.16 -3.15 -8.78
C LEU A 346 6.84 -1.99 -9.52
N CYS A 347 7.74 -2.28 -10.47
CA CYS A 347 8.47 -1.26 -11.25
C CYS A 347 7.86 -0.99 -12.64
N ARG A 348 6.97 -1.85 -13.16
CA ARG A 348 6.31 -1.70 -14.48
C ARG A 348 4.81 -1.38 -14.37
N SER A 349 4.33 -1.01 -13.18
CA SER A 349 2.98 -0.49 -13.02
C SER A 349 2.88 0.85 -13.73
N GLN A 350 2.51 0.81 -15.01
CA GLN A 350 2.43 1.97 -15.88
C GLN A 350 1.02 2.57 -15.85
N ARG A 351 0.92 3.84 -15.51
CA ARG A 351 -0.35 4.57 -15.51
C ARG A 351 -0.49 5.44 -16.76
N ALA A 352 -1.70 5.92 -17.02
CA ALA A 352 -2.00 6.78 -18.16
C ALA A 352 -1.14 8.06 -18.21
N GLU A 353 -0.62 8.55 -17.07
CA GLU A 353 0.28 9.72 -17.00
C GLU A 353 1.67 9.46 -17.62
N GLU A 354 2.06 8.21 -17.83
CA GLU A 354 3.30 7.84 -18.51
C GLU A 354 3.17 7.81 -20.04
N THR A 355 1.94 8.01 -20.55
CA THR A 355 1.71 8.30 -21.96
C THR A 355 2.12 9.75 -22.28
N ASN A 356 2.45 10.03 -23.55
CA ASN A 356 2.88 11.37 -23.99
C ASN A 356 1.88 12.51 -23.68
N ALA A 357 0.65 12.20 -23.28
CA ALA A 357 -0.37 13.17 -22.92
C ALA A 357 -0.01 14.05 -21.69
N TRP A 358 0.84 13.57 -20.77
CA TRP A 358 1.26 14.38 -19.61
C TRP A 358 2.47 15.28 -19.90
N ARG A 359 3.34 14.87 -20.84
CA ARG A 359 4.47 15.67 -21.34
C ARG A 359 4.04 16.79 -22.30
N SER A 360 2.84 16.68 -22.86
CA SER A 360 2.19 17.69 -23.71
C SER A 360 0.74 17.84 -23.25
N PRO A 361 0.49 18.58 -22.15
CA PRO A 361 -0.87 18.79 -21.66
C PRO A 361 -1.74 19.33 -22.79
N VAL A 362 -2.93 18.75 -22.96
CA VAL A 362 -3.90 19.22 -23.96
C VAL A 362 -4.17 20.69 -23.68
N ASP A 363 -3.87 21.57 -24.65
CA ASP A 363 -4.23 22.98 -24.56
C ASP A 363 -5.76 23.10 -24.71
N LEU A 364 -6.45 23.02 -23.57
CA LEU A 364 -7.91 23.09 -23.52
C LEU A 364 -8.44 24.42 -24.08
N LYS A 365 -7.64 25.49 -24.06
CA LYS A 365 -8.03 26.77 -24.64
C LYS A 365 -7.97 26.70 -26.15
N GLU A 366 -6.88 26.18 -26.71
CA GLU A 366 -6.75 25.97 -28.16
C GLU A 366 -7.84 25.01 -28.68
N LEU A 367 -8.12 23.95 -27.92
CA LEU A 367 -9.21 23.02 -28.21
C LEU A 367 -10.57 23.70 -28.17
N LEU A 368 -10.91 24.46 -27.12
CA LEU A 368 -12.26 25.03 -26.94
C LEU A 368 -12.56 26.20 -27.88
N LEU A 369 -11.59 27.06 -28.14
CA LEU A 369 -11.84 28.38 -28.72
C LEU A 369 -12.59 28.34 -30.06
N PRO A 370 -12.31 27.41 -31.00
CA PRO A 370 -13.09 27.26 -32.23
C PRO A 370 -14.58 27.00 -31.96
N HIS A 371 -14.89 26.09 -31.04
CA HIS A 371 -16.26 25.70 -30.70
C HIS A 371 -17.02 26.84 -30.01
N LEU A 372 -16.39 27.52 -29.04
CA LEU A 372 -17.00 28.64 -28.31
C LEU A 372 -17.30 29.86 -29.20
N ASN A 373 -16.58 30.02 -30.32
CA ASN A 373 -16.81 31.07 -31.30
C ASN A 373 -17.99 30.77 -32.23
N GLN A 374 -18.37 29.49 -32.38
CA GLN A 374 -19.44 29.04 -33.26
C GLN A 374 -20.77 28.80 -32.54
N LEU A 375 -20.81 28.83 -31.20
CA LEU A 375 -22.03 28.56 -30.41
C LEU A 375 -23.26 29.36 -30.86
N GLY A 376 -23.11 30.65 -31.17
CA GLY A 376 -24.23 31.47 -31.63
C GLY A 376 -24.81 31.00 -32.97
N GLN A 377 -23.97 30.46 -33.85
CA GLN A 377 -24.38 29.88 -35.13
C GLN A 377 -25.02 28.50 -34.91
N LEU A 378 -24.38 27.62 -34.12
CA LEU A 378 -24.90 26.30 -33.77
C LEU A 378 -26.30 26.38 -33.13
N MET A 379 -26.51 27.35 -32.24
CA MET A 379 -27.83 27.60 -31.64
C MET A 379 -28.87 28.08 -32.66
N ALA A 380 -28.46 28.84 -33.68
CA ALA A 380 -29.37 29.36 -34.71
C ALA A 380 -29.70 28.32 -35.80
N GLU A 381 -28.79 27.38 -36.06
CA GLU A 381 -28.91 26.34 -37.09
C GLU A 381 -29.66 25.09 -36.61
N SER A 382 -29.89 24.95 -35.29
CA SER A 382 -30.66 23.83 -34.75
C SER A 382 -32.13 23.89 -35.18
N GLU A 383 -32.51 23.03 -36.13
CA GLU A 383 -33.91 22.86 -36.57
C GLU A 383 -34.73 21.94 -35.65
N ALA A 384 -34.07 21.18 -34.77
CA ALA A 384 -34.71 20.26 -33.84
C ALA A 384 -35.30 21.00 -32.63
N THR A 385 -36.54 20.68 -32.28
CA THR A 385 -37.27 21.30 -31.14
C THR A 385 -37.33 20.40 -29.91
N THR A 386 -36.86 19.17 -30.01
CA THR A 386 -36.87 18.18 -28.93
C THR A 386 -35.58 17.37 -28.94
N TRP A 387 -34.82 17.45 -27.84
CA TRP A 387 -33.63 16.66 -27.63
C TRP A 387 -33.85 15.57 -26.58
N GLN A 388 -33.24 14.41 -26.82
CA GLN A 388 -33.14 13.33 -25.84
C GLN A 388 -31.66 13.03 -25.61
N LYS A 389 -31.31 12.80 -24.33
CA LYS A 389 -29.95 12.44 -23.94
C LYS A 389 -29.52 11.14 -24.62
N PRO A 390 -28.41 11.15 -25.40
CA PRO A 390 -27.86 9.92 -25.97
C PRO A 390 -27.39 8.94 -24.90
N GLU A 391 -27.46 7.65 -25.21
CA GLU A 391 -26.82 6.62 -24.38
C GLU A 391 -25.30 6.86 -24.30
N GLY A 392 -24.70 6.68 -23.13
CA GLY A 392 -23.27 6.94 -22.91
C GLY A 392 -22.86 8.42 -22.89
N PHE A 393 -23.80 9.37 -22.98
CA PHE A 393 -23.49 10.80 -22.92
C PHE A 393 -22.79 11.19 -21.61
N ILE A 394 -23.28 10.70 -20.48
CA ILE A 394 -22.66 10.95 -19.17
C ILE A 394 -21.29 10.28 -19.05
N ASP A 395 -21.12 9.07 -19.60
CA ASP A 395 -19.83 8.39 -19.61
C ASP A 395 -18.81 9.15 -20.47
N THR A 396 -19.26 9.77 -21.57
CA THR A 396 -18.42 10.67 -22.38
C THR A 396 -17.99 11.89 -21.58
N LEU A 397 -18.91 12.56 -20.87
CA LEU A 397 -18.58 13.69 -19.99
C LEU A 397 -17.62 13.31 -18.84
N LEU A 398 -17.68 12.07 -18.37
CA LEU A 398 -16.78 11.51 -17.35
C LEU A 398 -15.49 10.91 -17.93
N GLY A 399 -15.34 10.91 -19.25
CA GLY A 399 -14.25 10.27 -19.96
C GLY A 399 -12.91 11.01 -19.87
N GLU A 400 -11.92 10.48 -20.58
CA GLU A 400 -10.54 10.94 -20.57
C GLU A 400 -10.13 11.73 -21.83
N ASP A 401 -11.05 11.89 -22.79
CA ASP A 401 -10.83 12.62 -24.03
C ASP A 401 -11.59 13.96 -24.02
N PRO A 402 -10.91 15.10 -23.83
CA PRO A 402 -11.55 16.40 -23.81
C PRO A 402 -12.10 16.81 -25.19
N ALA A 403 -11.56 16.29 -26.29
CA ALA A 403 -12.09 16.57 -27.63
C ALA A 403 -13.44 15.86 -27.83
N ALA A 404 -13.52 14.58 -27.46
CA ALA A 404 -14.78 13.83 -27.49
C ALA A 404 -15.87 14.49 -26.60
N ILE A 405 -15.49 15.04 -25.45
CA ILE A 405 -16.40 15.80 -24.58
C ILE A 405 -16.96 17.02 -25.32
N VAL A 406 -16.09 17.84 -25.91
CA VAL A 406 -16.50 19.07 -26.61
C VAL A 406 -17.34 18.74 -27.84
N GLU A 407 -16.93 17.75 -28.64
CA GLU A 407 -17.69 17.29 -29.81
C GLU A 407 -19.08 16.74 -29.42
N SER A 408 -19.19 16.01 -28.31
CA SER A 408 -20.48 15.51 -27.84
C SER A 408 -21.44 16.65 -27.46
N LEU A 409 -20.93 17.75 -26.93
CA LEU A 409 -21.72 18.94 -26.61
C LEU A 409 -22.16 19.66 -27.89
N ASP A 410 -21.28 19.82 -28.88
CA ASP A 410 -21.61 20.42 -30.18
C ASP A 410 -22.71 19.64 -30.89
N VAL A 411 -22.58 18.30 -30.91
CA VAL A 411 -23.59 17.40 -31.49
C VAL A 411 -24.91 17.55 -30.75
N ALA A 412 -24.89 17.64 -29.42
CA ALA A 412 -26.10 17.82 -28.64
C ALA A 412 -26.78 19.16 -28.93
N VAL A 413 -26.03 20.27 -29.00
CA VAL A 413 -26.56 21.60 -29.37
C VAL A 413 -27.16 21.56 -30.78
N SER A 414 -26.45 21.00 -31.75
CA SER A 414 -26.90 20.89 -33.15
C SER A 414 -28.13 19.99 -33.30
N SER A 415 -28.31 19.06 -32.37
CA SER A 415 -29.46 18.14 -32.30
C SER A 415 -30.63 18.70 -31.48
N GLY A 416 -30.60 19.98 -31.09
CA GLY A 416 -31.70 20.66 -30.41
C GLY A 416 -31.67 20.63 -28.89
N ALA A 417 -30.54 20.29 -28.26
CA ALA A 417 -30.41 20.36 -26.81
C ALA A 417 -30.45 21.82 -26.34
N THR A 418 -31.33 22.15 -25.41
CA THR A 418 -31.34 23.51 -24.84
C THR A 418 -30.14 23.71 -23.90
N PRO A 419 -29.65 24.95 -23.73
CA PRO A 419 -28.61 25.24 -22.74
C PRO A 419 -28.97 24.73 -21.34
N LEU A 420 -30.25 24.84 -20.95
CA LEU A 420 -30.74 24.34 -19.67
C LEU A 420 -30.63 22.81 -19.53
N GLN A 421 -30.94 22.05 -20.59
CA GLN A 421 -30.81 20.59 -20.58
C GLN A 421 -29.34 20.18 -20.43
N LEU A 422 -28.45 20.77 -21.23
CA LEU A 422 -27.01 20.47 -21.17
C LEU A 422 -26.39 20.83 -19.83
N ALA A 423 -26.77 21.98 -19.26
CA ALA A 423 -26.32 22.37 -17.92
C ALA A 423 -26.77 21.36 -16.84
N GLY A 424 -27.97 20.79 -16.98
CA GLY A 424 -28.44 19.72 -16.09
C GLY A 424 -27.62 18.44 -16.20
N GLU A 425 -27.25 18.02 -17.41
CA GLU A 425 -26.41 16.82 -17.60
C GLU A 425 -24.97 17.03 -17.12
N VAL A 426 -24.40 18.22 -17.33
CA VAL A 426 -23.09 18.60 -16.76
C VAL A 426 -23.16 18.64 -15.24
N ALA A 427 -24.22 19.20 -14.64
CA ALA A 427 -24.41 19.18 -13.19
C ALA A 427 -24.51 17.77 -12.63
N TYR A 428 -25.21 16.87 -13.33
CA TYR A 428 -25.30 15.47 -12.94
C TYR A 428 -23.94 14.74 -13.05
N ALA A 429 -23.21 14.92 -14.15
CA ALA A 429 -21.86 14.37 -14.28
C ALA A 429 -20.90 14.89 -13.19
N ALA A 430 -21.01 16.17 -12.81
CA ALA A 430 -20.25 16.72 -11.69
C ALA A 430 -20.69 16.12 -10.33
N ALA A 431 -21.99 15.86 -10.12
CA ALA A 431 -22.47 15.16 -8.94
C ALA A 431 -21.88 13.74 -8.85
N LEU A 432 -21.76 13.05 -9.99
CA LEU A 432 -21.15 11.72 -10.06
C LEU A 432 -19.65 11.75 -9.72
N ARG A 433 -18.92 12.83 -10.03
CA ARG A 433 -17.52 13.01 -9.56
C ARG A 433 -17.44 13.01 -8.03
N VAL A 434 -18.40 13.66 -7.35
CA VAL A 434 -18.49 13.63 -5.89
C VAL A 434 -18.96 12.25 -5.38
N ALA A 435 -19.98 11.65 -5.99
CA ALA A 435 -20.52 10.36 -5.56
C ALA A 435 -19.55 9.19 -5.77
N ARG A 436 -18.66 9.29 -6.77
CA ARG A 436 -17.60 8.32 -7.08
C ARG A 436 -16.25 8.72 -6.48
N PHE A 437 -16.22 9.73 -5.60
CA PHE A 437 -14.99 10.19 -4.98
C PHE A 437 -14.46 9.16 -3.97
N HIS A 438 -13.20 8.79 -4.11
CA HIS A 438 -12.60 7.73 -3.30
C HIS A 438 -12.21 8.25 -1.91
N VAL A 439 -12.53 7.49 -0.87
CA VAL A 439 -12.22 7.80 0.54
C VAL A 439 -10.72 7.82 0.88
N GLN A 440 -9.85 7.58 -0.10
CA GLN A 440 -8.40 7.53 0.06
C GLN A 440 -7.73 8.84 -0.35
N ASN A 441 -8.44 9.70 -1.07
CA ASN A 441 -7.98 11.04 -1.39
C ASN A 441 -7.97 11.92 -0.14
N GLU A 442 -7.18 12.98 -0.16
CA GLU A 442 -7.09 13.90 0.97
C GLU A 442 -8.42 14.61 1.22
N PHE A 443 -8.63 14.98 2.48
CA PHE A 443 -9.83 15.69 2.91
C PHE A 443 -10.10 16.94 2.07
N ILE A 444 -9.05 17.70 1.75
CA ILE A 444 -9.14 18.94 0.99
C ILE A 444 -9.52 18.71 -0.49
N ASP A 445 -9.28 17.53 -1.04
CA ASP A 445 -9.55 17.24 -2.45
C ASP A 445 -11.05 17.10 -2.74
N TRP A 446 -11.86 16.77 -1.73
CA TRP A 446 -13.32 16.78 -1.83
C TRP A 446 -13.88 18.15 -2.22
N ILE A 447 -13.19 19.23 -1.83
CA ILE A 447 -13.56 20.60 -2.19
C ILE A 447 -13.40 20.81 -3.71
N GLY A 448 -12.42 20.15 -4.34
CA GLY A 448 -12.19 20.22 -5.79
C GLY A 448 -13.40 19.79 -6.60
N VAL A 449 -13.88 18.56 -6.37
CA VAL A 449 -15.07 18.02 -7.05
C VAL A 449 -16.36 18.74 -6.64
N LEU A 450 -16.45 19.19 -5.38
CA LEU A 450 -17.58 20.00 -4.93
C LEU A 450 -17.66 21.34 -5.68
N HIS A 451 -16.54 22.02 -5.89
CA HIS A 451 -16.54 23.30 -6.60
C HIS A 451 -17.11 23.15 -8.01
N THR A 452 -16.76 22.06 -8.70
CA THR A 452 -17.29 21.76 -10.02
C THR A 452 -18.79 21.46 -9.97
N PHE A 453 -19.23 20.69 -8.99
CA PHE A 453 -20.65 20.37 -8.81
C PHE A 453 -21.50 21.61 -8.47
N SER A 454 -21.05 22.41 -7.49
CA SER A 454 -21.73 23.64 -7.08
C SER A 454 -21.74 24.69 -8.20
N TYR A 455 -20.65 24.81 -8.97
CA TYR A 455 -20.58 25.65 -10.18
C TYR A 455 -21.61 25.21 -11.22
N ALA A 456 -21.63 23.92 -11.58
CA ALA A 456 -22.54 23.41 -12.60
C ALA A 456 -24.01 23.56 -12.20
N ASN A 457 -24.33 23.28 -10.94
CA ASN A 457 -25.68 23.54 -10.40
C ASN A 457 -26.03 25.04 -10.47
N ALA A 458 -25.14 25.93 -10.02
CA ALA A 458 -25.38 27.37 -10.06
C ALA A 458 -25.61 27.88 -11.49
N LEU A 459 -24.85 27.37 -12.46
CA LEU A 459 -25.01 27.69 -13.87
C LEU A 459 -26.39 27.24 -14.40
N GLN A 460 -26.82 26.02 -14.07
CA GLN A 460 -28.16 25.55 -14.45
C GLN A 460 -29.26 26.43 -13.84
N GLN A 461 -29.13 26.82 -12.55
CA GLN A 461 -30.09 27.72 -11.91
C GLN A 461 -30.13 29.11 -12.56
N LEU A 462 -28.99 29.59 -13.07
CA LEU A 462 -28.93 30.85 -13.81
C LEU A 462 -29.60 30.71 -15.18
N LEU A 463 -29.37 29.60 -15.89
CA LEU A 463 -29.98 29.30 -17.19
C LEU A 463 -31.51 29.18 -17.13
N LYS A 464 -32.06 28.73 -16.01
CA LYS A 464 -33.52 28.78 -15.76
C LYS A 464 -34.10 30.18 -15.79
N ARG A 465 -33.30 31.19 -15.45
CA ARG A 465 -33.72 32.59 -15.39
C ARG A 465 -33.52 33.29 -16.73
N HIS A 466 -32.47 32.91 -17.46
CA HIS A 466 -32.13 33.51 -18.74
C HIS A 466 -31.23 32.58 -19.55
N GLU A 467 -31.53 32.36 -20.82
CA GLU A 467 -30.67 31.62 -21.74
C GLU A 467 -29.86 32.57 -22.62
N SER A 468 -28.55 32.32 -22.75
CA SER A 468 -27.69 33.07 -23.68
C SER A 468 -26.50 32.22 -24.13
N ALA A 469 -25.89 32.61 -25.24
CA ALA A 469 -24.68 31.95 -25.74
C ALA A 469 -23.52 32.05 -24.72
N GLU A 470 -23.43 33.16 -23.98
CA GLU A 470 -22.43 33.34 -22.91
C GLU A 470 -22.62 32.36 -21.76
N LEU A 471 -23.86 32.06 -21.39
CA LEU A 471 -24.16 31.06 -20.36
C LEU A 471 -23.93 29.64 -20.88
N LEU A 472 -24.21 29.38 -22.16
CA LEU A 472 -23.87 28.11 -22.80
C LEU A 472 -22.35 27.86 -22.80
N ARG A 473 -21.51 28.89 -22.97
CA ARG A 473 -20.05 28.74 -22.78
C ARG A 473 -19.68 28.19 -21.41
N GLY A 474 -20.42 28.59 -20.37
CA GLY A 474 -20.24 28.06 -19.02
C GLY A 474 -20.44 26.54 -18.94
N VAL A 475 -21.31 25.97 -19.78
CA VAL A 475 -21.57 24.53 -19.82
C VAL A 475 -20.34 23.77 -20.31
N TYR A 476 -19.69 24.28 -21.37
CA TYR A 476 -18.43 23.73 -21.90
C TYR A 476 -17.30 23.83 -20.88
N HIS A 477 -17.19 24.98 -20.19
CA HIS A 477 -16.21 25.13 -19.12
C HIS A 477 -16.47 24.17 -17.96
N GLY A 478 -17.73 23.95 -17.58
CA GLY A 478 -18.11 22.98 -16.57
C GLY A 478 -17.74 21.56 -16.97
N ALA A 479 -18.03 21.16 -18.22
CA ALA A 479 -17.66 19.85 -18.74
C ALA A 479 -16.15 19.62 -18.76
N LEU A 480 -15.36 20.61 -19.17
CA LEU A 480 -13.90 20.47 -19.11
C LEU A 480 -13.34 20.58 -17.70
N ARG A 481 -14.05 21.22 -16.77
CA ARG A 481 -13.68 21.14 -15.36
C ARG A 481 -13.91 19.73 -14.80
N ILE A 482 -15.01 19.06 -15.18
CA ILE A 482 -15.25 17.64 -14.86
C ILE A 482 -14.15 16.75 -15.42
N TYR A 483 -13.64 17.05 -16.62
CA TYR A 483 -12.47 16.40 -17.19
C TYR A 483 -11.20 16.64 -16.36
N LEU A 484 -10.95 17.87 -15.90
CA LEU A 484 -9.79 18.17 -15.06
C LEU A 484 -9.85 17.46 -13.70
N ASP A 485 -11.04 17.30 -13.14
CA ASP A 485 -11.25 16.58 -11.88
C ASP A 485 -11.14 15.05 -12.03
N ARG A 486 -11.01 14.51 -13.26
CA ARG A 486 -11.04 13.06 -13.52
C ARG A 486 -10.06 12.24 -12.69
N PHE A 487 -8.89 12.80 -12.43
CA PHE A 487 -7.81 12.14 -11.68
C PHE A 487 -8.20 11.86 -10.23
N LEU A 488 -9.13 12.64 -9.68
CA LEU A 488 -9.60 12.46 -8.30
C LEU A 488 -10.57 11.27 -8.16
N ASN A 489 -10.96 10.63 -9.26
CA ASN A 489 -11.80 9.43 -9.28
C ASN A 489 -11.06 8.22 -9.87
N VAL A 490 -9.77 8.04 -9.58
CA VAL A 490 -8.99 6.90 -10.06
C VAL A 490 -8.44 6.07 -8.87
N PRO A 491 -8.94 4.84 -8.63
CA PRO A 491 -10.15 4.27 -9.23
C PRO A 491 -11.42 4.97 -8.73
N PRO A 492 -12.52 4.96 -9.50
CA PRO A 492 -13.77 5.57 -9.06
C PRO A 492 -14.38 4.72 -7.94
N ALA A 493 -14.83 5.38 -6.86
CA ALA A 493 -15.57 4.68 -5.82
C ALA A 493 -16.85 4.09 -6.41
N ARG A 494 -17.13 2.84 -6.06
CA ARG A 494 -18.32 2.13 -6.53
C ARG A 494 -19.57 2.84 -6.01
N LEU A 495 -20.53 3.08 -6.91
CA LEU A 495 -21.84 3.57 -6.52
C LEU A 495 -22.65 2.43 -5.90
N PRO A 496 -23.44 2.70 -4.84
CA PRO A 496 -24.45 1.76 -4.37
C PRO A 496 -25.40 1.39 -5.52
N SER A 497 -25.85 0.13 -5.54
CA SER A 497 -26.76 -0.37 -6.56
C SER A 497 -27.89 -1.17 -5.91
N LYS A 498 -28.98 -1.40 -6.65
CA LYS A 498 -30.11 -2.21 -6.15
C LYS A 498 -29.70 -3.62 -5.72
N ASN A 499 -28.64 -4.18 -6.32
CA ASN A 499 -28.15 -5.52 -5.99
C ASN A 499 -27.40 -5.56 -4.65
N ASP A 500 -26.92 -4.42 -4.17
CA ASP A 500 -26.16 -4.28 -2.93
C ASP A 500 -27.05 -3.79 -1.76
N SER A 501 -28.35 -3.56 -2.04
CA SER A 501 -29.28 -2.91 -1.12
C SER A 501 -29.67 -3.82 0.04
N ALA A 502 -29.46 -3.34 1.27
CA ALA A 502 -30.02 -3.99 2.45
C ALA A 502 -31.48 -3.56 2.58
N ALA A 503 -32.39 -4.50 2.81
CA ALA A 503 -33.82 -4.19 2.95
C ALA A 503 -34.06 -3.29 4.17
N ILE A 504 -34.18 -1.98 3.94
CA ILE A 504 -34.87 -1.06 4.83
C ILE A 504 -36.36 -1.27 4.52
N GLY A 505 -37.16 -1.68 5.51
CA GLY A 505 -38.54 -2.12 5.29
C GLY A 505 -39.36 -1.11 4.48
N ASP A 506 -40.29 -1.56 3.63
CA ASP A 506 -41.00 -0.75 2.64
C ASP A 506 -41.68 0.54 3.18
N GLU A 507 -42.03 1.46 2.26
CA GLU A 507 -42.77 2.73 2.42
C GLU A 507 -43.83 2.78 3.54
N GLY A 508 -44.50 1.65 3.82
CA GLY A 508 -45.54 1.52 4.84
C GLY A 508 -45.06 1.34 6.30
N SER A 509 -43.76 1.19 6.53
CA SER A 509 -43.17 0.96 7.86
C SER A 509 -42.52 2.23 8.42
N GLN A 510 -43.34 3.20 8.88
CA GLN A 510 -42.85 4.49 9.40
C GLN A 510 -41.67 4.35 10.41
N GLY A 511 -41.67 3.31 11.25
CA GLY A 511 -40.58 3.06 12.20
C GLY A 511 -39.25 2.65 11.56
N ALA A 512 -39.25 2.03 10.37
CA ALA A 512 -38.02 1.64 9.68
C ALA A 512 -37.32 2.84 9.04
N GLY A 513 -38.09 3.74 8.42
CA GLY A 513 -37.57 4.99 7.86
C GLY A 513 -36.96 5.89 8.93
N GLU A 514 -37.65 6.10 10.05
CA GLU A 514 -37.12 6.88 11.18
C GLU A 514 -35.85 6.27 11.78
N ALA A 515 -35.81 4.94 11.91
CA ALA A 515 -34.62 4.23 12.37
C ALA A 515 -33.42 4.40 11.42
N ALA A 516 -33.65 4.37 10.10
CA ALA A 516 -32.61 4.60 9.11
C ALA A 516 -32.06 6.04 9.15
N LEU A 517 -32.91 7.05 9.35
CA LEU A 517 -32.46 8.44 9.50
C LEU A 517 -31.65 8.63 10.80
N SER A 518 -32.07 8.01 11.91
CA SER A 518 -31.29 8.00 13.15
C SER A 518 -29.94 7.31 12.95
N GLN A 519 -29.93 6.16 12.25
CA GLN A 519 -28.71 5.42 11.93
C GLN A 519 -27.75 6.24 11.05
N TYR A 520 -28.26 6.99 10.08
CA TYR A 520 -27.46 7.92 9.27
C TYR A 520 -26.73 8.90 10.18
N LEU A 521 -27.46 9.59 11.05
CA LEU A 521 -26.87 10.55 11.97
C LEU A 521 -25.86 9.92 12.96
N ASP A 522 -26.05 8.66 13.33
CA ASP A 522 -25.11 7.92 14.18
C ASP A 522 -23.83 7.50 13.44
N LEU A 523 -23.90 7.28 12.11
CA LEU A 523 -22.70 7.04 11.31
C LEU A 523 -21.77 8.26 11.35
N LEU A 524 -22.33 9.48 11.29
CA LEU A 524 -21.54 10.72 11.30
C LEU A 524 -20.84 10.99 12.65
N ASN A 525 -21.21 10.29 13.72
CA ASN A 525 -20.48 10.35 15.00
C ASN A 525 -19.15 9.56 14.97
N ARG A 526 -18.86 8.83 13.88
CA ARG A 526 -17.66 8.00 13.72
C ARG A 526 -16.91 8.42 12.45
N GLN A 527 -15.59 8.43 12.52
CA GLN A 527 -14.78 8.76 11.35
C GLN A 527 -14.89 7.66 10.28
N GLN A 528 -14.68 8.06 9.02
CA GLN A 528 -14.54 7.16 7.86
C GLN A 528 -15.80 6.32 7.55
N GLN A 529 -17.00 6.81 7.87
CA GLN A 529 -18.27 6.12 7.55
C GLN A 529 -18.87 6.58 6.22
N VAL A 530 -18.03 6.93 5.24
CA VAL A 530 -18.45 7.58 3.98
C VAL A 530 -19.27 6.65 3.10
N ASP A 531 -18.81 5.42 2.91
CA ASP A 531 -19.47 4.46 2.03
C ASP A 531 -20.75 3.90 2.68
N GLU A 532 -20.75 3.70 4.00
CA GLU A 532 -21.94 3.32 4.78
C GLU A 532 -23.02 4.40 4.71
N ALA A 533 -22.65 5.68 4.89
CA ALA A 533 -23.58 6.79 4.81
C ALA A 533 -24.18 6.92 3.39
N GLY A 534 -23.35 6.83 2.35
CA GLY A 534 -23.79 6.84 0.96
C GLY A 534 -24.75 5.69 0.64
N ARG A 535 -24.44 4.47 1.08
CA ARG A 535 -25.30 3.29 0.86
C ARG A 535 -26.62 3.37 1.61
N LEU A 536 -26.61 3.81 2.86
CA LEU A 536 -27.83 3.97 3.65
C LEU A 536 -28.79 4.97 3.02
N VAL A 537 -28.28 6.10 2.52
CA VAL A 537 -29.08 7.09 1.80
C VAL A 537 -29.61 6.55 0.47
N TYR A 538 -28.79 5.79 -0.26
CA TYR A 538 -29.26 5.11 -1.47
C TYR A 538 -30.43 4.16 -1.17
N ASP A 539 -30.26 3.29 -0.16
CA ASP A 539 -31.26 2.30 0.24
C ASP A 539 -32.55 2.97 0.74
N TYR A 540 -32.44 4.06 1.50
CA TYR A 540 -33.58 4.82 1.99
C TYR A 540 -34.46 5.34 0.86
N VAL A 541 -33.84 5.94 -0.16
CA VAL A 541 -34.55 6.48 -1.33
C VAL A 541 -35.02 5.35 -2.25
N ALA A 542 -34.26 4.26 -2.37
CA ALA A 542 -34.66 3.09 -3.15
C ALA A 542 -35.90 2.38 -2.57
N ALA A 543 -36.06 2.39 -1.24
CA ALA A 543 -37.23 1.86 -0.53
C ALA A 543 -38.47 2.77 -0.59
N GLY A 544 -38.35 3.96 -1.20
CA GLY A 544 -39.45 4.91 -1.38
C GLY A 544 -39.78 5.77 -0.16
N HIS A 545 -38.93 5.78 0.87
CA HIS A 545 -39.19 6.58 2.06
C HIS A 545 -39.19 8.10 1.79
N ASP A 546 -39.77 8.87 2.71
CA ASP A 546 -39.97 10.32 2.57
C ASP A 546 -38.64 11.09 2.41
N THR A 547 -38.39 11.57 1.20
CA THR A 547 -37.20 12.37 0.87
C THR A 547 -37.16 13.71 1.60
N THR A 548 -38.30 14.26 2.02
CA THR A 548 -38.35 15.49 2.82
C THR A 548 -37.74 15.26 4.20
N ALA A 549 -38.06 14.13 4.83
CA ALA A 549 -37.47 13.73 6.10
C ALA A 549 -35.96 13.47 5.98
N LEU A 550 -35.52 12.85 4.88
CA LEU A 550 -34.10 12.70 4.56
C LEU A 550 -33.38 14.05 4.42
N PHE A 551 -33.97 15.03 3.73
CA PHE A 551 -33.39 16.38 3.65
C PHE A 551 -33.25 17.02 5.03
N GLY A 552 -34.23 16.78 5.92
CA GLY A 552 -34.15 17.14 7.33
C GLY A 552 -32.94 16.53 8.04
N ALA A 553 -32.70 15.23 7.87
CA ALA A 553 -31.55 14.54 8.46
C ALA A 553 -30.20 15.00 7.90
N LEU A 554 -30.11 15.22 6.58
CA LEU A 554 -28.92 15.80 5.95
C LEU A 554 -28.65 17.23 6.48
N ALA A 555 -29.69 18.06 6.62
CA ALA A 555 -29.57 19.39 7.20
C ALA A 555 -29.20 19.35 8.70
N GLU A 556 -29.76 18.41 9.46
CA GLU A 556 -29.42 18.21 10.87
C GLU A 556 -27.94 17.87 11.05
N SER A 557 -27.36 17.07 10.14
CA SER A 557 -25.93 16.77 10.20
C SER A 557 -25.03 18.02 10.13
N LEU A 558 -25.43 19.04 9.35
CA LEU A 558 -24.70 20.31 9.28
C LEU A 558 -24.72 21.07 10.60
N VAL A 559 -25.81 20.96 11.37
CA VAL A 559 -25.95 21.66 12.66
C VAL A 559 -25.18 20.94 13.78
N ARG A 560 -24.91 19.64 13.61
CA ARG A 560 -24.14 18.83 14.56
C ARG A 560 -22.62 19.01 14.40
N GLU A 561 -22.18 19.49 13.25
CA GLU A 561 -20.77 19.70 12.89
C GLU A 561 -20.42 21.19 12.79
N ASP A 562 -19.12 21.52 12.72
CA ASP A 562 -18.68 22.89 12.38
C ASP A 562 -18.75 23.06 10.85
N ALA A 563 -19.98 23.16 10.34
CA ALA A 563 -20.22 23.18 8.91
C ALA A 563 -19.61 24.43 8.26
N GLU A 564 -18.59 24.21 7.43
CA GLU A 564 -18.04 25.25 6.57
C GLU A 564 -19.00 25.59 5.43
N PHE A 565 -18.80 26.76 4.81
CA PHE A 565 -19.60 27.28 3.70
C PHE A 565 -19.85 26.23 2.59
N HIS A 566 -18.86 25.41 2.30
CA HIS A 566 -18.88 24.35 1.29
C HIS A 566 -19.92 23.26 1.55
N SER A 567 -20.13 22.87 2.81
CA SER A 567 -21.12 21.84 3.16
C SER A 567 -22.55 22.31 2.89
N TYR A 568 -22.82 23.62 3.05
CA TYR A 568 -24.10 24.22 2.66
C TYR A 568 -24.29 24.22 1.14
N GLN A 569 -23.24 24.54 0.37
CA GLN A 569 -23.28 24.50 -1.09
C GLN A 569 -23.56 23.08 -1.59
N MET A 570 -22.94 22.08 -0.97
CA MET A 570 -23.14 20.67 -1.33
C MET A 570 -24.60 20.25 -1.11
N LEU A 571 -25.15 20.55 0.07
CA LEU A 571 -26.53 20.18 0.40
C LEU A 571 -27.55 20.89 -0.50
N GLU A 572 -27.39 22.20 -0.70
CA GLU A 572 -28.28 22.99 -1.57
C GLU A 572 -28.25 22.47 -3.01
N ALA A 573 -27.06 22.22 -3.55
CA ALA A 573 -26.90 21.70 -4.90
C ALA A 573 -27.54 20.31 -5.05
N ALA A 574 -27.32 19.41 -4.09
CA ALA A 574 -27.89 18.07 -4.15
C ALA A 574 -29.42 18.05 -4.10
N ILE A 575 -30.03 18.82 -3.18
CA ILE A 575 -31.50 18.89 -3.07
C ILE A 575 -32.11 19.47 -4.35
N ARG A 576 -31.51 20.54 -4.90
CA ARG A 576 -31.99 21.11 -6.16
C ARG A 576 -31.86 20.12 -7.30
N GLN A 577 -30.68 19.53 -7.49
CA GLN A 577 -30.46 18.58 -8.58
C GLN A 577 -31.39 17.37 -8.46
N HIS A 578 -31.63 16.85 -7.26
CA HIS A 578 -32.61 15.78 -7.05
C HIS A 578 -34.01 16.15 -7.61
N ALA A 579 -34.49 17.37 -7.36
CA ALA A 579 -35.77 17.84 -7.88
C ALA A 579 -35.77 18.06 -9.41
N GLU A 580 -34.61 18.30 -10.02
CA GLU A 580 -34.47 18.51 -11.47
C GLU A 580 -34.34 17.23 -12.29
N ARG A 581 -34.17 16.07 -11.66
CA ARG A 581 -33.97 14.79 -12.35
C ARG A 581 -35.29 14.04 -12.48
N SER A 582 -35.51 13.45 -13.66
CA SER A 582 -36.64 12.55 -13.93
C SER A 582 -36.30 11.08 -13.78
N ASP A 583 -35.02 10.71 -13.88
CA ASP A 583 -34.55 9.34 -13.68
C ASP A 583 -34.33 9.05 -12.20
N ALA A 584 -34.91 7.95 -11.72
CA ALA A 584 -34.89 7.59 -10.31
C ALA A 584 -33.49 7.20 -9.80
N GLU A 585 -32.61 6.69 -10.67
CA GLU A 585 -31.23 6.36 -10.30
C GLU A 585 -30.39 7.64 -10.19
N GLU A 586 -30.56 8.59 -11.12
CA GLU A 586 -29.90 9.90 -11.05
C GLU A 586 -30.31 10.67 -9.79
N GLN A 587 -31.60 10.63 -9.44
CA GLN A 587 -32.13 11.19 -8.20
C GLN A 587 -31.44 10.62 -6.95
N ARG A 588 -31.15 9.31 -6.94
CA ARG A 588 -30.43 8.64 -5.86
C ARG A 588 -28.98 9.08 -5.81
N HIS A 589 -28.27 9.03 -6.94
CA HIS A 589 -26.83 9.34 -7.01
C HIS A 589 -26.49 10.74 -6.50
N VAL A 590 -27.33 11.74 -6.78
CA VAL A 590 -27.13 13.10 -6.31
C VAL A 590 -27.22 13.20 -4.79
N LEU A 591 -28.14 12.46 -4.15
CA LEU A 591 -28.25 12.44 -2.69
C LEU A 591 -27.13 11.60 -2.05
N VAL A 592 -26.70 10.53 -2.72
CA VAL A 592 -25.50 9.77 -2.33
C VAL A 592 -24.27 10.68 -2.33
N ALA A 593 -24.11 11.54 -3.34
CA ALA A 593 -23.02 12.51 -3.39
C ALA A 593 -22.99 13.38 -2.12
N ALA A 594 -24.14 13.93 -1.72
CA ALA A 594 -24.25 14.77 -0.52
C ALA A 594 -23.93 13.98 0.75
N ALA A 595 -24.53 12.81 0.93
CA ALA A 595 -24.29 11.96 2.09
C ALA A 595 -22.81 11.59 2.24
N ARG A 596 -22.16 11.20 1.14
CA ARG A 596 -20.72 10.89 1.12
C ARG A 596 -19.87 12.09 1.47
N TYR A 597 -20.15 13.24 0.86
CA TYR A 597 -19.41 14.47 1.15
C TYR A 597 -19.53 14.85 2.64
N LEU A 598 -20.74 14.87 3.19
CA LEU A 598 -20.98 15.23 4.59
C LEU A 598 -20.33 14.24 5.55
N ALA A 599 -20.43 12.94 5.27
CA ALA A 599 -19.77 11.92 6.08
C ALA A 599 -18.23 11.98 5.99
N ALA A 600 -17.67 12.42 4.87
CA ALA A 600 -16.22 12.63 4.75
C ALA A 600 -15.73 13.80 5.62
N HIS A 601 -16.65 14.71 6.00
CA HIS A 601 -16.39 15.87 6.85
C HIS A 601 -16.90 15.70 8.29
N ALA A 602 -17.32 14.49 8.66
CA ALA A 602 -17.84 14.18 9.98
C ALA A 602 -17.15 12.94 10.61
N PRO A 603 -16.93 12.94 11.94
CA PRO A 603 -17.00 14.10 12.82
C PRO A 603 -15.83 15.04 12.55
N THR A 604 -16.07 16.34 12.63
CA THR A 604 -15.04 17.38 12.50
C THR A 604 -13.89 17.04 13.47
N GLN A 605 -12.67 16.85 12.95
CA GLN A 605 -11.51 16.63 13.81
C GLN A 605 -11.30 17.89 14.65
N ARG A 606 -11.66 17.82 15.94
CA ARG A 606 -11.44 18.90 16.92
C ARG A 606 -9.95 19.02 17.30
N SER A 607 -9.04 18.79 16.38
CA SER A 607 -7.58 18.88 16.54
C SER A 607 -7.13 20.25 17.03
N MET A 608 -7.91 21.32 16.75
CA MET A 608 -7.68 22.63 17.34
C MET A 608 -7.72 22.64 18.88
N LEU A 609 -8.57 21.82 19.52
CA LEU A 609 -8.60 21.70 20.98
C LEU A 609 -7.37 20.97 21.51
N GLN A 610 -6.83 20.00 20.76
CA GLN A 610 -5.62 19.27 21.13
C GLN A 610 -4.38 20.16 21.00
N THR A 611 -4.24 20.91 19.90
CA THR A 611 -3.18 21.90 19.71
C THR A 611 -3.27 23.03 20.73
N LEU A 612 -4.46 23.55 21.02
CA LEU A 612 -4.68 24.56 22.06
C LEU A 612 -4.39 24.02 23.46
N ARG A 613 -4.79 22.77 23.77
CA ARG A 613 -4.46 22.11 25.04
C ARG A 613 -2.96 21.88 25.19
N ILE A 614 -2.27 21.44 24.14
CA ILE A 614 -0.82 21.28 24.12
C ILE A 614 -0.13 22.64 24.31
N ALA A 615 -0.58 23.69 23.61
CA ALA A 615 -0.06 25.04 23.78
C ALA A 615 -0.31 25.60 25.18
N LEU A 616 -1.48 25.35 25.78
CA LEU A 616 -1.80 25.74 27.16
C LEU A 616 -0.96 24.96 28.19
N ARG A 617 -0.73 23.65 27.97
CA ARG A 617 0.17 22.83 28.80
C ARG A 617 1.61 23.33 28.75
N LEU A 618 2.12 23.60 27.55
CA LEU A 618 3.44 24.19 27.35
C LEU A 618 3.55 25.59 28.00
N HIS A 619 2.51 26.42 27.92
CA HIS A 619 2.48 27.73 28.58
C HIS A 619 2.48 27.64 30.11
N ARG A 620 1.89 26.58 30.68
CA ARG A 620 1.87 26.31 32.13
C ARG A 620 3.12 25.59 32.63
N GLY A 621 3.96 25.08 31.73
CA GLY A 621 5.18 24.36 32.05
C GLY A 621 4.97 22.86 32.33
N ASP A 622 3.86 22.28 31.87
CA ASP A 622 3.52 20.88 32.11
C ASP A 622 4.34 19.96 31.18
N PRO A 623 4.83 18.79 31.65
CA PRO A 623 5.51 17.81 30.81
C PRO A 623 4.55 17.19 29.77
N VAL A 624 5.06 17.00 28.54
CA VAL A 624 4.26 16.62 27.34
C VAL A 624 4.00 15.11 27.25
N PHE A 625 4.75 14.28 27.99
CA PHE A 625 4.79 12.82 27.83
C PHE A 625 4.27 12.01 29.02
N GLU A 626 3.61 12.64 29.99
CA GLU A 626 2.93 11.92 31.08
C GLU A 626 1.43 11.81 30.76
N GLU A 627 0.91 10.58 30.75
CA GLU A 627 -0.53 10.29 30.79
C GLU A 627 -1.08 10.55 32.20
N GLU A 628 -2.36 10.94 32.31
CA GLU A 628 -3.05 11.31 33.56
C GLU A 628 -3.04 10.23 34.65
#